data_AF-A0A1A0K9Q4-F1
#
_entry.id   AF-A0A1A0K9Q4-F1
#
_cell.length_a   1.000
_cell.length_b   1.000
_cell.length_c   1.000
_cell.angle_alpha   90.00
_cell.angle_beta   90.00
_cell.angle_gamma   90.00
#
_symmetry.space_group_name_H-M   'P 1'
#
loop_
_entity.id
_entity.type
_entity.pdbx_description
1 polymer ?
#
loop_
_entity_poly.entity_id
_entity_poly.type
_entity_poly.pdbx_seq_one_letter_code
_entity_poly.pdbx_strand_id
1 'polypeptide(L)'
;MVVALVVGAVVYFSTGHRAARMADRIGVSVPNNATDLQVDDPPFALQGNCSAMAFLIPKDEWRAYVAKYVDLDTLGAPNTLWELCGQAHITCDSDIYVKGFAVSSQWEGIKRRLQITPDCVDGKARIAWGTDD
;
A
#
# COMPACT_ATOMS: atom_id res chain seq x y z
N MET A 1 -3.50 36.69 -0.48
CA MET A 1 -4.10 35.38 -0.18
C MET A 1 -3.10 34.29 -0.53
N VAL A 2 -2.26 33.89 0.43
CA VAL A 2 -1.23 32.85 0.27
C VAL A 2 -1.29 31.97 1.53
N VAL A 3 -2.34 31.16 1.67
CA VAL A 3 -2.53 30.29 2.85
C VAL A 3 -2.81 28.83 2.44
N ALA A 4 -3.17 28.58 1.17
CA ALA A 4 -3.51 27.23 0.71
C ALA A 4 -2.31 26.32 0.40
N LEU A 5 -1.12 26.87 0.11
CA LEU A 5 0.05 26.07 -0.32
C LEU A 5 0.81 25.43 0.85
N VAL A 6 0.80 26.03 2.04
CA VAL A 6 1.59 25.53 3.18
C VAL A 6 0.96 24.30 3.81
N VAL A 7 -0.38 24.23 3.86
CA VAL A 7 -1.09 23.08 4.45
C VAL A 7 -0.93 21.82 3.58
N GLY A 8 -1.01 21.95 2.26
CA GLY A 8 -0.83 20.82 1.34
C GLY A 8 0.57 20.22 1.42
N ALA A 9 1.61 21.05 1.52
CA ALA A 9 2.99 20.60 1.68
C ALA A 9 3.19 19.83 2.99
N VAL A 10 2.77 20.40 4.13
CA VAL A 10 3.00 19.79 5.45
C VAL A 10 2.28 18.44 5.59
N VAL A 11 1.04 18.32 5.10
CA VAL A 11 0.31 17.05 5.12
C VAL A 11 1.00 16.01 4.23
N TYR A 12 1.43 16.39 3.02
CA TYR A 12 2.14 15.50 2.11
C TYR A 12 3.48 15.01 2.67
N PHE A 13 4.26 15.89 3.30
CA PHE A 13 5.52 15.51 3.96
C PHE A 13 5.28 14.55 5.15
N SER A 14 4.19 14.75 5.90
CA SER A 14 3.85 13.88 7.03
C SER A 14 3.42 12.47 6.59
N THR A 15 2.62 12.37 5.53
CA THR A 15 2.17 11.09 4.95
C THR A 15 3.34 10.35 4.31
N GLY A 16 4.16 11.04 3.53
CA GLY A 16 5.35 10.46 2.91
C GLY A 16 6.37 9.93 3.92
N HIS A 17 6.62 10.67 5.01
CA HIS A 17 7.55 10.21 6.05
C HIS A 17 7.01 8.99 6.82
N ARG A 18 5.71 8.95 7.12
CA ARG A 18 5.08 7.79 7.77
C ARG A 18 5.08 6.56 6.85
N ALA A 19 4.75 6.76 5.58
CA ALA A 19 4.80 5.69 4.57
C ALA A 19 6.22 5.15 4.38
N ALA A 20 7.24 6.03 4.31
CA ALA A 20 8.63 5.61 4.23
C ALA A 20 9.06 4.80 5.46
N ARG A 21 8.72 5.28 6.67
CA ARG A 21 8.99 4.55 7.92
C ARG A 21 8.33 3.16 7.93
N MET A 22 7.07 3.07 7.54
CA MET A 22 6.38 1.78 7.45
C MET A 22 7.02 0.89 6.39
N ALA A 23 7.35 1.44 5.22
CA ALA A 23 7.95 0.71 4.11
C ALA A 23 9.32 0.14 4.52
N ASP A 24 10.16 0.94 5.18
CA ASP A 24 11.45 0.51 5.73
C ASP A 24 11.27 -0.65 6.73
N ARG A 25 10.29 -0.54 7.64
CA ARG A 25 9.99 -1.58 8.64
C ARG A 25 9.60 -2.92 8.02
N ILE A 26 8.96 -2.91 6.85
CA ILE A 26 8.57 -4.14 6.14
C ILE A 26 9.49 -4.47 4.96
N GLY A 27 10.62 -3.78 4.80
CA GLY A 27 11.60 -4.06 3.73
C GLY A 27 11.08 -3.80 2.32
N VAL A 28 10.27 -2.76 2.12
CA VAL A 28 9.81 -2.31 0.80
C VAL A 28 10.08 -0.81 0.62
N SER A 29 9.82 -0.27 -0.57
CA SER A 29 9.86 1.17 -0.79
C SER A 29 8.63 1.66 -1.57
N VAL A 30 8.28 2.93 -1.39
CA VAL A 30 7.29 3.62 -2.23
C VAL A 30 8.02 4.17 -3.45
N PRO A 31 7.59 3.84 -4.69
CA PRO A 31 8.27 4.31 -5.88
C PRO A 31 8.00 5.81 -6.12
N ASN A 32 8.92 6.51 -6.79
CA ASN A 32 8.83 7.96 -6.99
C ASN A 32 7.64 8.41 -7.84
N ASN A 33 7.07 7.51 -8.66
CA ASN A 33 5.88 7.75 -9.46
C ASN A 33 4.58 7.32 -8.74
N ALA A 34 4.66 6.93 -7.46
CA ALA A 34 3.48 6.66 -6.67
C ALA A 34 2.62 7.92 -6.52
N THR A 35 1.30 7.72 -6.62
CA THR A 35 0.28 8.74 -6.43
C THR A 35 -0.73 8.25 -5.41
N ASP A 36 -1.52 9.17 -4.84
CA ASP A 36 -2.60 8.84 -3.90
C ASP A 36 -2.15 7.99 -2.71
N LEU A 37 -0.93 8.27 -2.22
CA LEU A 37 -0.32 7.57 -1.09
C LEU A 37 -1.13 7.80 0.19
N GLN A 38 -1.57 6.70 0.79
CA GLN A 38 -2.23 6.66 2.09
C GLN A 38 -1.47 5.74 3.02
N VAL A 39 -1.40 6.11 4.29
CA VAL A 39 -0.74 5.31 5.34
C VAL A 39 -1.52 5.40 6.63
N ASP A 40 -1.77 4.24 7.22
CA ASP A 40 -2.28 4.06 8.56
C ASP A 40 -1.22 3.30 9.36
N ASP A 41 -0.40 4.03 10.09
CA ASP A 41 0.69 3.52 10.93
C ASP A 41 0.57 4.13 12.33
N PRO A 42 -0.26 3.56 13.22
CA PRO A 42 -0.55 4.15 14.53
C PRO A 42 0.71 4.21 15.40
N PRO A 43 0.98 5.34 16.10
CA PRO A 43 2.24 5.57 16.80
C PRO A 43 2.47 4.71 18.06
N PHE A 44 1.42 4.02 18.55
CA PHE A 44 1.50 3.12 19.69
C PHE A 44 1.05 1.73 19.24
N ALA A 45 2.02 0.83 19.04
CA ALA A 45 1.77 -0.59 18.83
C ALA A 45 1.36 -1.22 20.17
N LEU A 46 0.10 -1.06 20.55
CA LEU A 46 -0.53 -2.06 21.40
C LEU A 46 -0.54 -3.36 20.58
N GLN A 47 -0.05 -4.46 21.14
CA GLN A 47 -0.05 -5.78 20.47
C GLN A 47 -1.41 -6.01 19.78
N GLY A 48 -1.42 -6.26 18.47
CA GLY A 48 -2.64 -6.40 17.67
C GLY A 48 -2.93 -5.26 16.68
N ASN A 49 -2.12 -4.19 16.62
CA ASN A 49 -2.39 -3.04 15.75
C ASN A 49 -1.69 -3.16 14.39
N CYS A 50 -2.47 -3.46 13.36
CA CYS A 50 -1.97 -3.51 12.00
C CYS A 50 -1.61 -2.13 11.45
N SER A 51 -0.52 -2.08 10.69
CA SER A 51 -0.18 -0.94 9.86
C SER A 51 -0.50 -1.25 8.40
N ALA A 52 -1.03 -0.27 7.67
CA ALA A 52 -1.33 -0.38 6.25
C ALA A 52 -0.78 0.82 5.47
N MET A 53 -0.34 0.58 4.25
CA MET A 53 0.07 1.61 3.29
C MET A 53 -0.48 1.23 1.92
N ALA A 54 -1.10 2.17 1.22
CA ALA A 54 -1.59 1.98 -0.12
C ALA A 54 -1.18 3.16 -1.01
N PHE A 55 -0.92 2.88 -2.28
CA PHE A 55 -0.65 3.90 -3.30
C PHE A 55 -1.00 3.39 -4.69
N LEU A 56 -1.09 4.31 -5.63
CA LEU A 56 -1.31 4.04 -7.04
C LEU A 56 -0.03 4.22 -7.86
N ILE A 57 0.22 3.30 -8.79
CA ILE A 57 1.30 3.37 -9.79
C ILE A 57 0.73 3.12 -11.20
N PRO A 58 1.45 3.46 -12.28
CA PRO A 58 1.06 3.06 -13.63
C PRO A 58 0.79 1.55 -13.73
N LYS A 59 -0.30 1.18 -14.41
CA LYS A 59 -0.76 -0.20 -14.52
C LYS A 59 0.27 -1.14 -15.16
N ASP A 60 1.09 -0.66 -16.07
CA ASP A 60 2.14 -1.44 -16.72
C ASP A 60 3.35 -1.69 -15.81
N GLU A 61 3.51 -0.91 -14.74
CA GLU A 61 4.67 -0.99 -13.85
C GLU A 61 4.49 -1.93 -12.65
N TRP A 62 3.26 -2.32 -12.30
CA TRP A 62 3.01 -3.05 -11.05
C TRP A 62 3.78 -4.36 -10.96
N ARG A 63 3.90 -5.11 -12.06
CA ARG A 63 4.63 -6.39 -12.07
C ARG A 63 6.10 -6.19 -11.72
N ALA A 64 6.73 -5.20 -12.34
CA ALA A 64 8.14 -4.89 -12.11
C ALA A 64 8.38 -4.36 -10.69
N TYR A 65 7.42 -3.61 -10.14
CA TYR A 65 7.48 -3.20 -8.74
C TYR A 65 7.40 -4.40 -7.79
N VAL A 66 6.39 -5.26 -7.97
CA VAL A 66 6.11 -6.40 -7.09
C VAL A 66 7.21 -7.46 -7.12
N ALA A 67 7.77 -7.74 -8.31
CA ALA A 67 8.85 -8.72 -8.50
C ALA A 67 10.14 -8.40 -7.73
N LYS A 68 10.30 -7.18 -7.20
CA LYS A 68 11.43 -6.81 -6.32
C LYS A 68 11.32 -7.44 -4.92
N TYR A 69 10.11 -7.80 -4.48
CA TYR A 69 9.83 -8.16 -3.09
C TYR A 69 9.21 -9.55 -2.93
N VAL A 70 8.50 -10.04 -3.95
CA VAL A 70 7.83 -11.35 -3.94
C VAL A 70 7.93 -12.01 -5.32
N ASP A 71 7.89 -13.33 -5.33
CA ASP A 71 7.81 -14.11 -6.56
C ASP A 71 6.39 -13.99 -7.16
N LEU A 72 6.30 -13.57 -8.43
CA LEU A 72 5.01 -13.36 -9.10
C LEU A 72 4.18 -14.65 -9.24
N ASP A 73 4.82 -15.82 -9.22
CA ASP A 73 4.14 -17.11 -9.30
C ASP A 73 3.46 -17.51 -7.98
N THR A 74 3.78 -16.81 -6.89
CA THR A 74 3.15 -17.00 -5.57
C THR A 74 1.90 -16.15 -5.36
N LEU A 75 1.57 -15.30 -6.32
CA LEU A 75 0.40 -14.43 -6.26
C LEU A 75 -0.89 -15.25 -6.38
N GLY A 76 -1.68 -15.26 -5.30
CA GLY A 76 -2.99 -15.89 -5.27
C GLY A 76 -4.11 -14.90 -5.61
N ALA A 77 -5.31 -15.45 -5.82
CA ALA A 77 -6.52 -14.63 -5.77
C ALA A 77 -6.75 -14.16 -4.32
N PRO A 78 -7.13 -12.89 -4.08
CA PRO A 78 -7.50 -12.44 -2.76
C PRO A 78 -8.75 -13.20 -2.28
N ASN A 79 -8.74 -13.76 -1.06
CA ASN A 79 -9.92 -14.46 -0.56
C ASN A 79 -11.02 -13.48 -0.15
N THR A 80 -10.66 -12.23 0.18
CA THR A 80 -11.57 -11.08 0.36
C THR A 80 -10.90 -9.75 -0.03
N LEU A 81 -11.68 -8.75 -0.43
CA LEU A 81 -11.18 -7.40 -0.79
C LEU A 81 -10.59 -6.62 0.41
N TRP A 82 -10.91 -7.02 1.64
CA TRP A 82 -10.61 -6.27 2.87
C TRP A 82 -9.54 -6.91 3.75
N GLU A 83 -8.73 -7.80 3.18
CA GLU A 83 -7.75 -8.59 3.94
C GLU A 83 -6.56 -7.81 4.51
N LEU A 84 -6.38 -6.54 4.14
CA LEU A 84 -5.36 -5.69 4.76
C LEU A 84 -5.95 -5.04 6.00
N CYS A 85 -5.40 -5.38 7.16
CA CYS A 85 -5.76 -4.71 8.39
C CYS A 85 -5.10 -3.32 8.44
N GLY A 86 -5.91 -2.29 8.71
CA GLY A 86 -5.53 -0.88 8.66
C GLY A 86 -6.40 -0.06 7.70
N GLN A 87 -6.46 1.26 7.90
CA GLN A 87 -7.38 2.17 7.20
C GLN A 87 -6.82 2.85 5.94
N ALA A 88 -5.72 2.36 5.38
CA ALA A 88 -5.18 2.89 4.12
C ALA A 88 -6.02 2.43 2.91
N HIS A 89 -7.17 3.08 2.71
CA HIS A 89 -8.16 2.70 1.71
C HIS A 89 -8.10 3.63 0.49
N ILE A 90 -7.63 3.07 -0.63
CA ILE A 90 -7.83 3.66 -1.96
C ILE A 90 -8.98 2.89 -2.61
N THR A 91 -10.11 3.56 -2.81
CA THR A 91 -11.29 3.07 -3.52
C THR A 91 -10.96 2.91 -5.00
N CYS A 92 -11.30 1.75 -5.58
CA CYS A 92 -11.15 1.50 -7.01
C CYS A 92 -12.48 1.71 -7.73
N ASP A 93 -12.45 2.09 -9.02
CA ASP A 93 -13.63 2.46 -9.81
C ASP A 93 -14.68 1.33 -9.93
N SER A 94 -14.30 0.09 -9.63
CA SER A 94 -15.15 -1.10 -9.74
C SER A 94 -15.07 -2.02 -8.51
N ASP A 95 -15.19 -1.44 -7.31
CA ASP A 95 -15.04 -2.04 -5.97
C ASP A 95 -15.81 -3.35 -5.67
N ILE A 96 -16.60 -3.89 -6.59
CA ILE A 96 -17.36 -5.15 -6.42
C ILE A 96 -16.81 -6.36 -7.21
N TYR A 97 -15.90 -6.18 -8.18
CA TYR A 97 -15.40 -7.30 -9.02
C TYR A 97 -13.91 -7.22 -9.39
N VAL A 98 -13.12 -6.34 -8.78
CA VAL A 98 -11.74 -6.15 -9.26
C VAL A 98 -10.90 -7.40 -9.01
N LYS A 99 -10.41 -8.00 -10.11
CA LYS A 99 -9.48 -9.12 -10.11
C LYS A 99 -8.13 -8.64 -9.56
N GLY A 100 -7.93 -8.82 -8.27
CA GLY A 100 -6.68 -8.51 -7.60
C GLY A 100 -5.77 -9.71 -7.48
N PHE A 101 -4.60 -9.47 -6.87
CA PHE A 101 -3.68 -10.48 -6.41
C PHE A 101 -3.36 -10.24 -4.94
N ALA A 102 -3.10 -11.31 -4.19
CA ALA A 102 -2.63 -11.20 -2.82
C ALA A 102 -1.54 -12.22 -2.53
N VAL A 103 -0.64 -11.85 -1.62
CA VAL A 103 0.37 -12.77 -1.08
C VAL A 103 0.77 -12.33 0.33
N SER A 104 1.01 -13.30 1.20
CA SER A 104 1.61 -13.07 2.52
C SER A 104 3.07 -13.50 2.48
N SER A 105 3.95 -12.71 3.09
CA SER A 105 5.38 -12.99 3.21
C SER A 105 5.89 -12.54 4.58
N GLN A 106 7.18 -12.76 4.84
CA GLN A 106 7.83 -12.28 6.06
C GLN A 106 9.08 -11.48 5.71
N TRP A 107 9.37 -10.47 6.53
CA TRP A 107 10.59 -9.68 6.46
C TRP A 107 11.11 -9.46 7.88
N GLU A 108 12.31 -9.93 8.19
CA GLU A 108 12.94 -9.78 9.52
C GLU A 108 12.03 -10.16 10.70
N GLY A 109 11.20 -11.21 10.53
CA GLY A 109 10.25 -11.68 11.55
C GLY A 109 8.91 -10.95 11.58
N ILE A 110 8.72 -9.92 10.76
CA ILE A 110 7.45 -9.20 10.58
C ILE A 110 6.67 -9.87 9.46
N LYS A 111 5.45 -10.34 9.73
CA LYS A 111 4.55 -10.79 8.67
C LYS A 111 4.03 -9.59 7.91
N ARG A 112 4.08 -9.64 6.59
CA ARG A 112 3.56 -8.61 5.71
C ARG A 112 2.64 -9.21 4.65
N ARG A 113 1.55 -8.53 4.35
CA ARG A 113 0.61 -8.88 3.29
C ARG A 113 0.70 -7.84 2.17
N LEU A 114 0.67 -8.31 0.94
CA LEU A 114 0.55 -7.50 -0.25
C LEU A 114 -0.81 -7.76 -0.88
N GLN A 115 -1.49 -6.69 -1.29
CA GLN A 115 -2.59 -6.74 -2.23
C GLN A 115 -2.30 -5.84 -3.42
N ILE A 116 -2.66 -6.34 -4.60
CA ILE A 116 -2.50 -5.65 -5.87
C ILE A 116 -3.86 -5.60 -6.53
N THR A 117 -4.24 -4.44 -7.04
CA THR A 117 -5.42 -4.26 -7.87
C THR A 117 -4.96 -3.63 -9.18
N PRO A 118 -4.63 -4.43 -10.22
CA PRO A 118 -4.00 -3.94 -11.45
C PRO A 118 -4.80 -2.87 -12.21
N ASP A 119 -6.13 -2.99 -12.14
CA ASP A 119 -7.12 -2.14 -12.82
C ASP A 119 -7.93 -1.37 -11.77
N CYS A 120 -7.25 -0.63 -10.90
CA CYS A 120 -7.93 0.04 -9.79
C CYS A 120 -8.67 1.30 -10.24
N VAL A 121 -7.96 2.20 -10.92
CA VAL A 121 -8.52 3.40 -11.57
C VAL A 121 -7.89 3.52 -12.96
N ASP A 122 -8.45 4.36 -13.83
CA ASP A 122 -7.98 4.47 -15.22
C ASP A 122 -6.45 4.61 -15.34
N GLY A 123 -5.83 3.61 -15.97
CA GLY A 123 -4.38 3.54 -16.19
C GLY A 123 -3.51 3.25 -14.96
N LYS A 124 -4.07 3.02 -13.76
CA LYS A 124 -3.30 2.82 -12.52
C LYS A 124 -3.66 1.53 -11.78
N ALA A 125 -2.62 0.90 -11.25
CA ALA A 125 -2.71 -0.20 -10.31
C ALA A 125 -2.60 0.30 -8.87
N ARG A 126 -3.41 -0.26 -7.97
CA ARG A 126 -3.25 -0.09 -6.53
C ARG A 126 -2.27 -1.13 -6.01
N ILE A 127 -1.29 -0.67 -5.24
CA ILE A 127 -0.43 -1.51 -4.42
C ILE A 127 -0.75 -1.18 -2.97
N ALA A 128 -1.05 -2.19 -2.17
CA ALA A 128 -1.30 -2.04 -0.77
C ALA A 128 -0.52 -3.07 0.04
N TRP A 129 0.24 -2.59 1.01
CA TRP A 129 1.02 -3.38 1.95
C TRP A 129 0.43 -3.24 3.34
N GLY A 130 0.51 -4.30 4.14
CA GLY A 130 0.15 -4.24 5.54
C GLY A 130 0.94 -5.23 6.38
N THR A 131 0.95 -5.02 7.69
CA THR A 131 1.52 -5.96 8.66
C THR A 131 0.42 -6.83 9.25
N ASP A 132 0.64 -8.14 9.34
CA ASP A 132 -0.21 -9.04 10.12
C ASP A 132 0.51 -9.34 11.45
N ASP A 133 -0.20 -9.29 12.58
CA ASP A 133 0.33 -9.83 13.85
C ASP A 133 0.22 -11.38 13.88
#